data_AF-A0A835PDH2-F1
#
_entry.id   AF-A0A835PDH2-F1
#
_cell.length_a   1.000
_cell.length_b   1.000
_cell.length_c   1.000
_cell.angle_alpha   90.00
_cell.angle_beta   90.00
_cell.angle_gamma   90.00
#
_symmetry.space_group_name_H-M   'P 1'
#
loop_
_entity.id
_entity.type
_entity.pdbx_description
1 polymer ?
#
loop_
_entity_poly.entity_id
_entity_poly.type
_entity_poly.pdbx_seq_one_letter_code
_entity_poly.pdbx_strand_id
1 'polypeptide(L)'
;MASSFLFHLLLVVAVIRLAGSATVYSDVILGNFSASSVNYLEKGGVFLESISATFSAVLSSAAPQSPFVFSVVHSPTSTVVCRRAVHLLQQRFRATVHSRLPGPVVALRLLDSGNLLLLDAANNSMWQSFEHPTDTLLSSQRLPNGASLSTPAGDYRLLVTDSDAVLLWSAAGDQQFWRLSSDPRSVTDFSAPVAYMAGNDSGLYLFSAEDKAVIELVLPPTKLRVMRLDLDGHFRILGYSGNNSVLAQSLVAPVGYCDLPLSCDELEVCITQTQGANCNCPKSFAAASSGGCTPADGSALVPPSSCVTNGSQEISYRSLGSGTGYFANKFANLATSGGVFLLLP
;
A
#
# COMPACT_ATOMS: atom_id res chain seq x y z
N MET A 1 -39.91 25.10 -69.33
CA MET A 1 -40.01 23.68 -68.91
C MET A 1 -38.65 23.05 -69.10
N ALA A 2 -38.07 22.49 -68.02
CA ALA A 2 -36.78 21.78 -67.93
C ALA A 2 -35.54 22.62 -68.34
N SER A 3 -34.39 22.62 -67.69
CA SER A 3 -33.76 21.73 -66.71
C SER A 3 -32.54 22.49 -66.15
N SER A 4 -32.22 22.33 -64.87
CA SER A 4 -30.97 21.67 -64.45
C SER A 4 -30.58 22.08 -63.03
N PHE A 5 -30.61 21.08 -62.14
CA PHE A 5 -30.13 21.10 -60.77
C PHE A 5 -28.60 21.13 -60.75
N LEU A 6 -28.01 22.10 -60.02
CA LEU A 6 -26.61 22.02 -59.60
C LEU A 6 -26.55 21.42 -58.18
N PHE A 7 -26.02 20.20 -58.08
CA PHE A 7 -25.66 19.56 -56.81
C PHE A 7 -24.24 20.01 -56.46
N HIS A 8 -24.06 20.75 -55.37
CA HIS A 8 -22.74 21.02 -54.80
C HIS A 8 -22.28 19.81 -53.98
N LEU A 9 -21.31 19.05 -54.52
CA LEU A 9 -20.59 18.01 -53.77
C LEU A 9 -19.45 18.68 -52.99
N LEU A 10 -19.65 18.91 -51.69
CA LEU A 10 -18.59 19.28 -50.76
C LEU A 10 -17.68 18.07 -50.54
N LEU A 11 -16.46 18.15 -51.08
CA LEU A 11 -15.39 17.18 -50.85
C LEU A 11 -14.86 17.34 -49.41
N VAL A 12 -15.50 16.68 -48.45
CA VAL A 12 -14.91 16.53 -47.10
C VAL A 12 -13.80 15.49 -47.23
N VAL A 13 -12.55 15.97 -47.37
CA VAL A 13 -11.36 15.15 -47.18
C VAL A 13 -11.29 14.79 -45.70
N ALA A 14 -12.01 13.74 -45.32
CA ALA A 14 -11.76 13.06 -44.06
C ALA A 14 -10.34 12.49 -44.15
N VAL A 15 -9.40 13.11 -43.44
CA VAL A 15 -8.13 12.46 -43.11
C VAL A 15 -8.49 11.28 -42.22
N ILE A 16 -8.82 10.16 -42.84
CA ILE A 16 -8.91 8.87 -42.16
C ILE A 16 -7.48 8.56 -41.74
N ARG A 17 -7.09 8.99 -40.54
CA ARG A 17 -6.00 8.32 -39.86
C ARG A 17 -6.49 6.90 -39.64
N LEU A 18 -5.95 5.97 -40.40
CA LEU A 18 -6.01 4.55 -40.07
C LEU A 18 -5.47 4.44 -38.63
N ALA A 19 -6.36 4.38 -37.66
CA ALA A 19 -6.03 4.04 -36.29
C ALA A 19 -5.68 2.55 -36.30
N GLY A 20 -4.48 2.24 -36.76
CA GLY A 20 -3.92 0.90 -36.56
C GLY A 20 -3.76 0.72 -35.06
N SER A 21 -4.45 -0.28 -34.50
CA SER A 21 -4.26 -0.77 -33.13
C SER A 21 -2.76 -0.93 -32.88
N ALA A 22 -2.21 -0.27 -31.86
CA ALA A 22 -0.77 -0.30 -31.63
C ALA A 22 -0.30 -1.71 -31.24
N THR A 23 0.93 -2.05 -31.62
CA THR A 23 1.53 -3.35 -31.29
C THR A 23 1.87 -3.41 -29.80
N VAL A 24 1.46 -4.50 -29.16
CA VAL A 24 1.90 -4.87 -27.81
C VAL A 24 3.29 -5.48 -27.92
N TYR A 25 4.25 -4.96 -27.17
CA TYR A 25 5.62 -5.49 -27.12
C TYR A 25 5.68 -6.71 -26.19
N SER A 26 6.63 -7.61 -26.43
CA SER A 26 6.90 -8.78 -25.58
C SER A 26 8.35 -8.75 -25.12
N ASP A 27 8.60 -9.05 -23.84
CA ASP A 27 9.87 -8.96 -23.12
C ASP A 27 10.41 -7.53 -22.99
N VAL A 28 10.74 -6.90 -24.12
CA VAL A 28 11.57 -5.70 -24.17
C VAL A 28 11.12 -4.72 -25.24
N ILE A 29 11.20 -3.42 -24.91
CA ILE A 29 11.10 -2.32 -25.85
C ILE A 29 12.50 -1.72 -26.01
N LEU A 30 13.00 -1.65 -27.25
CA LEU A 30 14.29 -1.08 -27.59
C LEU A 30 14.13 0.34 -28.16
N GLY A 31 14.99 1.24 -27.71
CA GLY A 31 15.05 2.63 -28.18
C GLY A 31 13.93 3.51 -27.62
N ASN A 32 13.70 4.63 -28.31
CA ASN A 32 12.68 5.59 -27.90
C ASN A 32 11.27 5.04 -28.15
N PHE A 33 10.47 5.01 -27.10
CA PHE A 33 9.08 4.56 -27.15
C PHE A 33 8.13 5.69 -26.74
N SER A 34 7.05 5.84 -27.48
CA SER A 34 5.97 6.79 -27.17
C SER A 34 4.64 6.05 -27.18
N ALA A 35 4.04 5.90 -26.01
CA ALA A 35 2.68 5.38 -25.86
C ALA A 35 1.68 6.51 -25.60
N SER A 36 0.44 6.28 -26.05
CA SER A 36 -0.73 7.04 -25.61
C SER A 36 -1.81 6.05 -25.24
N SER A 37 -2.71 6.41 -24.31
CA SER A 37 -3.83 5.52 -23.97
C SER A 37 -4.67 5.21 -25.21
N VAL A 38 -4.91 6.21 -26.06
CA VAL A 38 -5.70 6.09 -27.30
C VAL A 38 -5.17 4.96 -28.19
N ASN A 39 -3.84 4.83 -28.29
CA ASN A 39 -3.20 3.80 -29.11
C ASN A 39 -3.44 2.38 -28.59
N TYR A 40 -3.66 2.23 -27.28
CA TYR A 40 -3.77 0.94 -26.59
C TYR A 40 -5.16 0.69 -25.98
N LEU A 41 -6.15 1.54 -26.26
CA LEU A 41 -7.52 1.40 -25.73
C LEU A 41 -8.12 0.03 -26.05
N GLU A 42 -7.96 -0.43 -27.30
CA GLU A 42 -8.44 -1.73 -27.76
C GLU A 42 -7.69 -2.92 -27.13
N LYS A 43 -6.54 -2.67 -26.50
CA LYS A 43 -5.70 -3.65 -25.81
C LYS A 43 -5.79 -3.52 -24.29
N GLY A 44 -6.83 -2.88 -23.77
CA GLY A 44 -6.99 -2.67 -22.33
C GLY A 44 -5.88 -1.80 -21.71
N GLY A 45 -5.22 -0.96 -22.52
CA GLY A 45 -4.08 -0.14 -22.12
C GLY A 45 -2.74 -0.88 -22.03
N VAL A 46 -2.70 -2.18 -22.34
CA VAL A 46 -1.48 -3.00 -22.33
C VAL A 46 -0.57 -2.58 -23.49
N PHE A 47 0.69 -2.27 -23.18
CA PHE A 47 1.68 -1.92 -24.20
C PHE A 47 2.93 -2.80 -24.17
N LEU A 48 3.19 -3.52 -23.07
CA LEU A 48 4.32 -4.44 -22.92
C LEU A 48 3.88 -5.65 -22.09
N GLU A 49 4.28 -6.84 -22.48
CA GLU A 49 4.06 -8.09 -21.74
C GLU A 49 5.39 -8.75 -21.42
N SER A 50 5.43 -9.47 -20.30
CA SER A 50 6.54 -10.38 -20.01
C SER A 50 6.56 -11.54 -21.01
N ILE A 51 7.66 -12.30 -21.10
CA ILE A 51 7.81 -13.41 -22.05
C ILE A 51 6.68 -14.43 -21.93
N SER A 52 6.32 -14.80 -20.71
CA SER A 52 5.22 -15.74 -20.44
C SER A 52 3.83 -15.09 -20.44
N ALA A 53 3.74 -13.78 -20.67
CA ALA A 53 2.53 -12.97 -20.52
C ALA A 53 1.87 -13.05 -19.12
N THR A 54 2.64 -13.42 -18.09
CA THR A 54 2.16 -13.47 -16.69
C THR A 54 1.94 -12.05 -16.14
N PHE A 55 2.75 -11.09 -16.59
CA PHE A 55 2.62 -9.69 -16.23
C PHE A 55 2.53 -8.80 -17.47
N SER A 56 1.75 -7.73 -17.34
CA SER A 56 1.57 -6.73 -18.39
C SER A 56 1.84 -5.33 -17.83
N ALA A 57 2.51 -4.50 -18.61
CA ALA A 57 2.67 -3.07 -18.36
C ALA A 57 1.52 -2.32 -19.05
N VAL A 58 0.79 -1.53 -18.27
CA VAL A 58 -0.47 -0.91 -18.65
C VAL A 58 -0.41 0.60 -18.43
N LEU A 59 -1.02 1.34 -19.35
CA LEU A 59 -1.35 2.75 -19.19
C LEU A 59 -2.84 2.91 -18.96
N SER A 60 -3.20 3.43 -17.79
CA SER A 60 -4.58 3.71 -17.43
C SER A 60 -4.75 5.18 -17.06
N SER A 61 -5.98 5.69 -17.20
CA SER A 61 -6.36 6.99 -16.67
C SER A 61 -7.76 6.88 -16.09
N ALA A 62 -7.98 7.50 -14.94
CA ALA A 62 -9.26 7.46 -14.23
C ALA A 62 -10.36 8.27 -14.94
N ALA A 63 -9.98 9.29 -15.71
CA ALA A 63 -10.88 10.12 -16.50
C ALA A 63 -10.13 10.77 -17.68
N PRO A 64 -10.79 11.27 -18.73
CA PRO A 64 -10.14 11.87 -19.90
C PRO A 64 -9.16 13.02 -19.59
N GLN A 65 -9.32 13.68 -18.44
CA GLN A 65 -8.45 14.78 -17.98
C GLN A 65 -7.55 14.40 -16.79
N SER A 66 -7.61 13.15 -16.30
CA SER A 66 -6.76 12.68 -15.22
C SER A 66 -5.35 12.34 -15.73
N PRO A 67 -4.31 12.52 -14.89
CA PRO A 67 -2.97 12.08 -15.23
C PRO A 67 -2.96 10.57 -15.51
N PHE A 68 -2.12 10.15 -16.45
CA PHE A 68 -1.96 8.74 -16.74
C PHE A 68 -1.15 8.07 -15.65
N VAL A 69 -1.57 6.87 -15.29
CA VAL A 69 -0.90 6.02 -14.33
C VAL A 69 -0.26 4.88 -15.11
N PHE A 70 1.05 4.73 -14.93
CA PHE A 70 1.76 3.55 -15.37
C PHE A 70 1.62 2.48 -14.29
N SER A 71 1.22 1.27 -14.68
CA SER A 71 1.05 0.16 -13.76
C SER A 71 1.60 -1.13 -14.34
N VAL A 72 2.13 -2.00 -13.49
CA VAL A 72 2.33 -3.42 -13.82
C VAL A 72 1.17 -4.20 -13.22
N VAL A 73 0.56 -5.07 -14.02
CA VAL A 73 -0.58 -5.90 -13.61
C VAL A 73 -0.23 -7.37 -13.78
N HIS A 74 -0.72 -8.20 -12.86
CA HIS A 74 -0.74 -9.64 -13.04
C HIS A 74 -1.89 -9.99 -13.99
N SER A 75 -1.55 -10.46 -15.19
CA SER A 75 -2.48 -10.56 -16.31
C SER A 75 -3.68 -11.48 -16.05
N PRO A 76 -3.50 -12.69 -15.48
CA PRO A 76 -4.62 -13.61 -15.22
C PRO A 76 -5.70 -13.04 -14.28
N THR A 77 -5.32 -12.17 -13.34
CA THR A 77 -6.22 -11.65 -12.30
C THR A 77 -6.51 -10.15 -12.44
N SER A 78 -5.94 -9.49 -13.45
CA SER A 78 -6.00 -8.04 -13.66
C SER A 78 -5.61 -7.22 -12.42
N THR A 79 -4.82 -7.80 -11.52
CA THR A 79 -4.45 -7.17 -10.26
C THR A 79 -3.27 -6.27 -10.46
N VAL A 80 -3.37 -5.02 -10.02
CA VAL A 80 -2.23 -4.09 -10.07
C VAL A 80 -1.22 -4.47 -9.00
N VAL A 81 0.02 -4.73 -9.40
CA VAL A 81 1.10 -5.17 -8.51
C VAL A 81 2.17 -4.10 -8.29
N CYS A 82 2.23 -3.12 -9.20
CA CYS A 82 3.07 -1.93 -9.05
C CYS A 82 2.32 -0.74 -9.64
N ARG A 83 2.20 0.35 -8.86
CA ARG A 83 1.69 1.63 -9.36
C ARG A 83 2.80 2.67 -9.31
N ARG A 84 2.99 3.38 -10.42
CA ARG A 84 3.77 4.62 -10.43
C ARG A 84 2.96 5.73 -11.07
N ALA A 85 2.68 6.76 -10.28
CA ALA A 85 2.13 8.00 -10.80
C ALA A 85 3.20 8.64 -11.70
N VAL A 86 2.89 8.81 -12.98
CA VAL A 86 3.76 9.52 -13.91
C VAL A 86 3.11 10.88 -14.14
N HIS A 87 3.76 11.95 -13.68
CA HIS A 87 3.30 13.30 -13.99
C HIS A 87 3.66 13.63 -15.44
N LEU A 88 2.65 13.89 -16.25
CA LEU A 88 2.81 14.38 -17.61
C LEU A 88 3.06 15.89 -17.60
N LEU A 89 4.17 16.33 -18.19
CA LEU A 89 4.22 17.64 -18.84
C LEU A 89 4.05 17.43 -20.35
N GLN A 90 2.96 17.97 -20.90
CA GLN A 90 2.75 18.27 -22.33
C GLN A 90 2.96 17.12 -23.34
N GLN A 91 2.05 16.13 -23.37
CA GLN A 91 1.83 15.23 -24.53
C GLN A 91 3.08 14.52 -25.10
N ARG A 92 4.16 14.42 -24.33
CA ARG A 92 5.35 13.65 -24.64
C ARG A 92 5.69 12.79 -23.44
N PHE A 93 5.95 11.51 -23.69
CA PHE A 93 6.43 10.57 -22.69
C PHE A 93 7.82 11.04 -22.21
N ARG A 94 7.87 11.75 -21.09
CA ARG A 94 9.04 11.77 -20.21
C ARG A 94 8.60 11.11 -18.92
N ALA A 95 8.82 9.80 -18.84
CA ALA A 95 8.81 9.11 -17.56
C ALA A 95 9.93 9.72 -16.73
N THR A 96 9.62 10.76 -15.96
CA THR A 96 10.56 11.30 -14.99
C THR A 96 10.56 10.30 -13.85
N VAL A 97 11.40 9.27 -13.95
CA VAL A 97 11.78 8.50 -12.78
C VAL A 97 12.30 9.55 -11.81
N HIS A 98 11.71 9.65 -10.62
CA HIS A 98 12.10 10.64 -9.61
C HIS A 98 13.56 10.43 -9.12
N SER A 99 14.27 9.43 -9.64
CA SER A 99 15.70 9.23 -9.51
C SER A 99 16.44 9.75 -10.76
N ARG A 100 17.51 10.52 -10.52
CA ARG A 100 18.48 10.89 -11.55
C ARG A 100 19.13 9.61 -12.06
N LEU A 101 18.72 9.14 -13.24
CA LEU A 101 19.32 7.95 -13.85
C LEU A 101 20.81 8.22 -14.17
N PRO A 102 21.69 7.23 -13.96
CA PRO A 102 23.13 7.39 -14.13
C PRO A 102 23.57 7.56 -15.59
N GLY A 103 22.70 7.24 -16.56
CA GLY A 103 22.99 7.30 -17.98
C GLY A 103 21.75 7.22 -18.88
N PRO A 104 21.94 7.15 -20.21
CA PRO A 104 20.86 7.02 -21.17
C PRO A 104 20.20 5.64 -21.07
N VAL A 105 18.87 5.62 -21.00
CA VAL A 105 18.07 4.38 -21.09
C VAL A 105 17.93 4.02 -22.55
N VAL A 106 18.24 2.78 -22.90
CA VAL A 106 18.06 2.25 -24.27
C VAL A 106 17.01 1.16 -24.36
N ALA A 107 16.60 0.59 -23.23
CA ALA A 107 15.55 -0.42 -23.21
C ALA A 107 14.69 -0.40 -21.95
N LEU A 108 13.43 -0.80 -22.12
CA LEU A 108 12.48 -1.10 -21.06
C LEU A 108 12.15 -2.58 -21.13
N ARG A 109 12.40 -3.35 -20.07
CA ARG A 109 12.15 -4.81 -20.04
C ARG A 109 11.21 -5.18 -18.90
N LEU A 110 10.23 -6.04 -19.16
CA LEU A 110 9.34 -6.59 -18.15
C LEU A 110 9.62 -8.09 -17.96
N LEU A 111 10.11 -8.45 -16.79
CA LEU A 111 10.42 -9.85 -16.45
C LEU A 111 9.16 -10.62 -16.05
N ASP A 112 9.20 -11.95 -16.18
CA ASP A 112 8.15 -12.85 -15.69
C ASP A 112 8.00 -12.86 -14.16
N SER A 113 8.96 -12.29 -13.44
CA SER A 113 8.81 -12.01 -12.01
C SER A 113 7.85 -10.85 -11.72
N GLY A 114 7.52 -10.03 -12.71
CA GLY A 114 6.80 -8.76 -12.56
C GLY A 114 7.73 -7.56 -12.34
N ASN A 115 9.05 -7.77 -12.34
CA ASN A 115 10.03 -6.70 -12.21
C ASN A 115 10.22 -5.97 -13.55
N LEU A 116 10.05 -4.66 -13.53
CA LEU A 116 10.26 -3.77 -14.67
C LEU A 116 11.64 -3.12 -14.56
N LEU A 117 12.43 -3.25 -15.61
CA LEU A 117 13.81 -2.78 -15.68
C LEU A 117 13.97 -1.66 -16.71
N LEU A 118 14.76 -0.65 -16.35
CA LEU A 118 15.35 0.30 -17.31
C LEU A 118 16.82 -0.07 -17.52
N LEU A 119 17.19 -0.33 -18.76
CA LEU A 119 18.51 -0.88 -19.11
C LEU A 119 19.36 0.12 -19.90
N ASP A 120 20.66 0.07 -19.68
CA ASP A 120 21.68 0.76 -20.48
C ASP A 120 22.09 -0.04 -21.73
N ALA A 121 22.97 0.54 -22.55
CA ALA A 121 23.49 -0.10 -23.77
C ALA A 121 24.31 -1.37 -23.51
N ALA A 122 24.81 -1.58 -22.29
CA ALA A 122 25.51 -2.78 -21.87
C ALA A 122 24.56 -3.80 -21.20
N ASN A 123 23.24 -3.58 -21.27
CA ASN A 123 22.20 -4.43 -20.67
C ASN A 123 22.29 -4.50 -19.13
N ASN A 124 22.89 -3.50 -18.49
CA ASN A 124 22.87 -3.35 -17.04
C ASN A 124 21.57 -2.68 -16.59
N SER A 125 21.03 -3.14 -15.45
CA SER A 125 19.90 -2.48 -14.80
C SER A 125 20.34 -1.16 -14.19
N MET A 126 19.80 -0.06 -14.70
CA MET A 126 19.98 1.28 -14.13
C MET A 126 18.90 1.63 -13.12
N TRP A 127 17.77 0.92 -13.20
CA TRP A 127 16.61 1.10 -12.33
C TRP A 127 15.72 -0.13 -12.40
N GLN A 128 15.15 -0.53 -11.28
CA GLN A 128 14.18 -1.62 -11.22
C GLN A 128 12.99 -1.30 -10.32
N SER A 129 11.79 -1.76 -10.70
CA SER A 129 10.57 -1.50 -9.92
C SER A 129 10.60 -2.12 -8.53
N PHE A 130 11.27 -3.27 -8.39
CA PHE A 130 11.33 -4.01 -7.13
C PHE A 130 12.16 -3.34 -6.03
N GLU A 131 13.03 -2.39 -6.36
CA GLU A 131 13.75 -1.59 -5.35
C GLU A 131 12.89 -0.46 -4.76
N HIS A 132 11.69 -0.28 -5.27
CA HIS A 132 10.83 0.81 -4.86
C HIS A 132 9.36 0.37 -4.79
N PRO A 133 9.05 -0.58 -3.89
CA PRO A 133 7.68 -0.97 -3.63
C PRO A 133 6.87 0.22 -3.09
N THR A 134 5.56 0.14 -3.24
CA THR A 134 4.61 1.13 -2.71
C THR A 134 3.77 0.47 -1.62
N ASP A 135 2.56 0.03 -1.96
CA ASP A 135 1.65 -0.68 -1.06
C ASP A 135 1.74 -2.21 -1.23
N THR A 136 2.44 -2.70 -2.26
CA THR A 136 2.40 -4.09 -2.69
C THR A 136 3.81 -4.70 -2.82
N LEU A 137 3.94 -5.97 -2.42
CA LEU A 137 5.11 -6.83 -2.53
C LEU A 137 4.71 -8.16 -3.19
N LEU A 138 5.50 -8.65 -4.14
CA LEU A 138 5.28 -9.96 -4.79
C LEU A 138 6.14 -11.06 -4.14
N SER A 139 5.72 -12.33 -4.25
CA SER A 139 6.55 -13.47 -3.82
C SER A 139 7.88 -13.60 -4.59
N SER A 140 8.02 -12.91 -5.73
CA SER A 140 9.27 -12.83 -6.49
C SER A 140 10.20 -11.69 -6.02
N GLN A 141 9.76 -10.90 -5.04
CA GLN A 141 10.44 -9.69 -4.56
C GLN A 141 10.88 -9.85 -3.11
N ARG A 142 12.02 -9.23 -2.76
CA ARG A 142 12.50 -9.10 -1.39
C ARG A 142 12.26 -7.68 -0.88
N LEU A 143 11.85 -7.55 0.37
CA LEU A 143 11.78 -6.28 1.09
C LEU A 143 12.91 -6.24 2.13
N PRO A 144 13.99 -5.48 1.91
CA PRO A 144 15.13 -5.44 2.82
C PRO A 144 14.78 -4.91 4.21
N ASN A 145 15.61 -5.23 5.20
CA ASN A 145 15.62 -4.56 6.49
C ASN A 145 15.67 -3.03 6.30
N GLY A 146 14.85 -2.31 7.08
CA GLY A 146 14.70 -0.86 7.01
C GLY A 146 13.79 -0.37 5.88
N ALA A 147 13.42 -1.23 4.93
CA ALA A 147 12.46 -0.88 3.89
C ALA A 147 11.02 -1.10 4.37
N SER A 148 10.08 -0.34 3.79
CA SER A 148 8.67 -0.42 4.16
C SER A 148 7.72 -0.38 2.97
N LEU A 149 6.57 -1.07 3.10
CA LEU A 149 5.38 -0.76 2.31
C LEU A 149 4.62 0.39 2.97
N SER A 150 3.92 1.21 2.20
CA SER A 150 3.16 2.34 2.73
C SER A 150 1.91 2.59 1.91
N THR A 151 0.83 2.98 2.57
CA THR A 151 -0.38 3.45 1.89
C THR A 151 -0.09 4.77 1.16
N PRO A 152 -0.85 5.12 0.10
CA PRO A 152 -0.65 6.38 -0.63
C PRO A 152 -0.67 7.65 0.23
N ALA A 153 -1.46 7.68 1.30
CA ALA A 153 -1.51 8.79 2.25
C ALA A 153 -0.33 8.78 3.25
N GLY A 154 0.35 7.65 3.41
CA GLY A 154 1.43 7.47 4.37
C GLY A 154 0.98 7.13 5.79
N ASP A 155 -0.33 7.05 6.03
CA ASP A 155 -0.90 6.83 7.38
C ASP A 155 -0.55 5.46 7.95
N TYR A 156 -0.39 4.44 7.11
CA TYR A 156 -0.02 3.08 7.52
C TYR A 156 1.23 2.61 6.80
N ARG A 157 2.09 1.88 7.53
CA ARG A 157 3.34 1.33 7.00
C ARG A 157 3.57 -0.09 7.50
N LEU A 158 4.11 -0.95 6.64
CA LEU A 158 4.68 -2.23 7.03
C LEU A 158 6.20 -2.12 6.94
N LEU A 159 6.90 -2.15 8.07
CA LEU A 159 8.35 -1.98 8.16
C LEU A 159 9.02 -3.32 8.49
N VAL A 160 10.07 -3.66 7.74
CA VAL A 160 10.97 -4.77 8.11
C VAL A 160 12.04 -4.22 9.04
N THR A 161 12.09 -4.75 10.26
CA THR A 161 13.05 -4.37 11.29
C THR A 161 14.15 -5.43 11.41
N ASP A 162 15.09 -5.23 12.35
CA ASP A 162 16.13 -6.20 12.69
C ASP A 162 15.61 -7.46 13.37
N SER A 163 14.37 -7.48 13.83
CA SER A 163 13.80 -8.57 14.61
C SER A 163 12.45 -9.09 14.10
N ASP A 164 11.71 -8.26 13.36
CA ASP A 164 10.34 -8.59 12.94
C ASP A 164 9.88 -7.76 11.71
N ALA A 165 8.70 -8.07 11.17
CA ALA A 165 7.95 -7.19 10.29
C ALA A 165 6.76 -6.61 11.05
N VAL A 166 6.68 -5.28 11.12
CA VAL A 166 5.75 -4.56 11.99
C VAL A 166 4.84 -3.63 11.21
N LEU A 167 3.57 -3.54 11.61
CA LEU A 167 2.67 -2.51 11.10
C LEU A 167 2.67 -1.30 12.02
N LEU A 168 2.85 -0.13 11.42
CA LEU A 168 2.95 1.16 12.08
C LEU A 168 1.84 2.09 11.59
N TRP A 169 1.29 2.87 12.51
CA TRP A 169 0.38 3.96 12.23
C TRP A 169 1.13 5.29 12.34
N SER A 170 1.47 5.86 11.19
CA SER A 170 2.34 7.04 11.09
C SER A 170 1.67 8.32 11.54
N ALA A 171 0.33 8.41 11.44
CA ALA A 171 -0.41 9.63 11.78
C ALA A 171 -0.28 10.02 13.28
N ALA A 172 0.08 9.07 14.14
CA ALA A 172 0.35 9.28 15.56
C ALA A 172 1.84 9.08 15.94
N GLY A 173 2.76 9.30 15.00
CA GLY A 173 4.21 9.20 15.27
C GLY A 173 4.73 7.76 15.27
N ASP A 174 4.36 6.98 14.25
CA ASP A 174 4.79 5.60 14.01
C ASP A 174 4.44 4.62 15.15
N GLN A 175 3.19 4.65 15.61
CA GLN A 175 2.71 3.73 16.63
C GLN A 175 2.57 2.31 16.07
N GLN A 176 3.32 1.35 16.61
CA GLN A 176 3.18 -0.06 16.25
C GLN A 176 1.85 -0.63 16.72
N PHE A 177 1.12 -1.33 15.84
CA PHE A 177 -0.17 -1.96 16.18
C PHE A 177 -0.25 -3.44 15.80
N TRP A 178 0.75 -3.98 15.11
CA TRP A 178 0.86 -5.42 14.84
C TRP A 178 2.32 -5.80 14.51
N ARG A 179 2.67 -7.08 14.69
CA ARG A 179 3.95 -7.66 14.26
C ARG A 179 3.77 -9.10 13.78
N LEU A 180 4.60 -9.56 12.83
CA LEU A 180 4.47 -10.90 12.24
C LEU A 180 4.63 -12.00 13.28
N SER A 181 5.60 -11.89 14.19
CA SER A 181 5.81 -12.88 15.28
C SER A 181 4.63 -13.00 16.26
N SER A 182 3.65 -12.09 16.21
CA SER A 182 2.43 -12.18 17.02
C SER A 182 1.29 -12.91 16.34
N ASP A 183 1.42 -13.25 15.04
CA ASP A 183 0.42 -14.08 14.36
C ASP A 183 0.51 -15.53 14.86
N PRO A 184 -0.61 -16.18 15.24
CA PRO A 184 -0.61 -17.55 15.73
C PRO A 184 -0.09 -18.60 14.73
N ARG A 185 -0.06 -18.28 13.43
CA ARG A 185 0.50 -19.15 12.38
C ARG A 185 2.00 -18.97 12.19
N SER A 186 2.60 -17.97 12.85
CA SER A 186 4.03 -17.72 12.75
C SER A 186 4.81 -18.67 13.65
N VAL A 187 5.95 -19.15 13.15
CA VAL A 187 6.91 -19.97 13.88
C VAL A 187 8.27 -19.27 13.84
N THR A 188 8.97 -19.26 14.96
CA THR A 188 10.34 -18.72 15.05
C THR A 188 11.29 -19.87 15.34
N ASP A 189 12.14 -20.20 14.37
CA ASP A 189 13.01 -21.38 14.44
C ASP A 189 14.32 -21.12 15.18
N PHE A 190 14.88 -19.91 15.02
CA PHE A 190 16.08 -19.48 15.73
C PHE A 190 16.12 -17.95 15.82
N SER A 191 16.94 -17.45 16.75
CA SER A 191 17.14 -16.02 16.94
C SER A 191 18.34 -15.53 16.13
N ALA A 192 18.09 -14.65 15.17
CA ALA A 192 19.13 -13.93 14.43
C ALA A 192 18.56 -12.61 13.89
N PRO A 193 19.42 -11.63 13.53
CA PRO A 193 18.97 -10.41 12.87
C PRO A 193 18.30 -10.70 11.53
N VAL A 194 17.14 -10.09 11.32
CA VAL A 194 16.41 -10.13 10.06
C VAL A 194 17.09 -9.21 9.05
N ALA A 195 17.45 -9.77 7.89
CA ALA A 195 18.04 -9.05 6.76
C ALA A 195 17.00 -8.64 5.72
N TYR A 196 15.95 -9.44 5.49
CA TYR A 196 14.89 -9.12 4.55
C TYR A 196 13.63 -9.98 4.77
N MET A 197 12.50 -9.52 4.23
CA MET A 197 11.25 -10.25 4.13
C MET A 197 11.00 -10.71 2.68
N ALA A 198 10.52 -11.93 2.50
CA ALA A 198 10.12 -12.44 1.18
C ALA A 198 9.02 -13.50 1.29
N GLY A 199 8.18 -13.59 0.27
CA GLY A 199 7.24 -14.69 0.10
C GLY A 199 7.78 -15.76 -0.85
N ASN A 200 7.15 -16.93 -0.88
CA ASN A 200 7.38 -17.95 -1.90
C ASN A 200 6.05 -18.66 -2.23
N ASP A 201 6.10 -19.90 -2.70
CA ASP A 201 4.94 -20.75 -2.97
C ASP A 201 4.28 -21.37 -1.72
N SER A 202 4.95 -21.39 -0.55
CA SER A 202 4.46 -21.95 0.72
C SER A 202 4.16 -20.93 1.83
N GLY A 203 4.61 -19.67 1.74
CA GLY A 203 4.42 -18.75 2.86
C GLY A 203 5.03 -17.35 2.70
N LEU A 204 5.17 -16.68 3.84
CA LEU A 204 5.92 -15.44 4.04
C LEU A 204 6.99 -15.68 5.10
N TYR A 205 8.18 -15.11 4.89
CA TYR A 205 9.36 -15.42 5.69
C TYR A 205 10.15 -14.14 5.98
N LEU A 206 10.76 -14.10 7.16
CA LEU A 206 11.84 -13.19 7.48
C LEU A 206 13.14 -13.98 7.47
N PHE A 207 14.10 -13.55 6.65
CA PHE A 207 15.37 -14.21 6.46
C PHE A 207 16.51 -13.44 7.11
N SER A 208 17.50 -14.18 7.61
CA SER A 208 18.81 -13.68 8.01
C SER A 208 19.69 -13.35 6.79
N ALA A 209 20.87 -12.77 7.03
CA ALA A 209 21.83 -12.46 5.97
C ALA A 209 22.37 -13.72 5.28
N GLU A 210 22.36 -14.87 5.96
CA GLU A 210 22.76 -16.18 5.45
C GLU A 210 21.60 -16.95 4.78
N ASP A 211 20.52 -16.26 4.40
CA ASP A 211 19.32 -16.83 3.75
C ASP A 211 18.63 -17.94 4.58
N LYS A 212 18.81 -17.94 5.91
CA LYS A 212 18.07 -18.83 6.83
C LYS A 212 16.82 -18.13 7.35
N ALA A 213 15.69 -18.82 7.36
CA ALA A 213 14.42 -18.28 7.81
C ALA A 213 14.38 -18.14 9.33
N VAL A 214 14.29 -16.90 9.82
CA VAL A 214 14.20 -16.55 11.25
C VAL A 214 12.77 -16.70 11.74
N ILE A 215 11.81 -16.16 10.99
CA ILE A 215 10.37 -16.27 11.24
C ILE A 215 9.69 -16.77 9.98
N GLU A 216 8.86 -17.80 10.13
CA GLU A 216 8.09 -18.41 9.05
C GLU A 216 6.60 -18.25 9.30
N LEU A 217 5.86 -17.84 8.27
CA LEU A 217 4.41 -17.84 8.25
C LEU A 217 3.93 -18.78 7.15
N VAL A 218 3.51 -19.98 7.53
CA VAL A 218 3.07 -21.02 6.61
C VAL A 218 1.66 -20.72 6.09
N LEU A 219 1.47 -20.78 4.77
CA LEU A 219 0.22 -20.48 4.07
C LEU A 219 -0.08 -21.56 3.02
N PRO A 220 -1.35 -21.71 2.59
CA PRO A 220 -1.72 -22.65 1.53
C PRO A 220 -0.89 -22.45 0.24
N PRO A 221 -0.43 -23.52 -0.44
CA PRO A 221 0.43 -23.40 -1.61
C PRO A 221 -0.18 -22.61 -2.77
N THR A 222 0.58 -21.69 -3.38
CA THR A 222 0.12 -20.90 -4.55
C THR A 222 1.27 -20.57 -5.50
N LYS A 223 0.97 -20.29 -6.78
CA LYS A 223 1.99 -19.95 -7.79
C LYS A 223 2.52 -18.52 -7.67
N LEU A 224 1.67 -17.60 -7.21
CA LEU A 224 2.03 -16.20 -6.98
C LEU A 224 1.34 -15.73 -5.71
N ARG A 225 2.10 -15.06 -4.83
CA ARG A 225 1.51 -14.29 -3.72
C ARG A 225 1.63 -12.80 -3.99
N VAL A 226 0.56 -12.09 -3.66
CA VAL A 226 0.49 -10.63 -3.63
C VAL A 226 0.27 -10.24 -2.18
N MET A 227 1.28 -9.63 -1.59
CA MET A 227 1.29 -9.11 -0.23
C MET A 227 1.01 -7.61 -0.31
N ARG A 228 -0.04 -7.12 0.34
CA ARG A 228 -0.50 -5.74 0.17
C ARG A 228 -0.87 -5.10 1.50
N LEU A 229 -0.46 -3.85 1.68
CA LEU A 229 -0.96 -2.98 2.74
C LEU A 229 -2.11 -2.14 2.19
N ASP A 230 -3.32 -2.42 2.65
CA ASP A 230 -4.53 -1.74 2.20
C ASP A 230 -4.75 -0.42 2.95
N LEU A 231 -5.62 0.42 2.38
CA LEU A 231 -5.97 1.74 2.92
C LEU A 231 -6.63 1.70 4.30
N ASP A 232 -7.19 0.55 4.66
CA ASP A 232 -7.85 0.28 5.96
C ASP A 232 -6.85 -0.14 7.05
N GLY A 233 -5.54 -0.11 6.75
CA GLY A 233 -4.48 -0.50 7.67
C GLY A 233 -4.23 -2.00 7.76
N HIS A 234 -4.99 -2.83 7.01
CA HIS A 234 -4.75 -4.27 6.98
C HIS A 234 -3.60 -4.62 6.02
N PHE A 235 -2.74 -5.51 6.49
CA PHE A 235 -1.86 -6.27 5.63
C PHE A 235 -2.56 -7.55 5.18
N ARG A 236 -2.73 -7.70 3.86
CA ARG A 236 -3.35 -8.86 3.23
C ARG A 236 -2.34 -9.66 2.44
N ILE A 237 -2.46 -10.98 2.51
CA ILE A 237 -1.75 -11.88 1.59
C ILE A 237 -2.82 -12.56 0.74
N LEU A 238 -2.67 -12.38 -0.56
CA LEU A 238 -3.52 -12.96 -1.58
C LEU A 238 -2.69 -13.96 -2.38
N GLY A 239 -3.29 -15.09 -2.76
CA GLY A 239 -2.63 -16.17 -3.45
C GLY A 239 -3.33 -16.55 -4.75
N TYR A 240 -2.55 -16.72 -5.82
CA TYR A 240 -3.01 -17.19 -7.12
C TYR A 240 -2.62 -18.65 -7.32
N SER A 241 -3.60 -19.54 -7.42
CA SER A 241 -3.35 -20.98 -7.59
C SER A 241 -2.86 -21.37 -9.00
N GLY A 242 -2.94 -20.46 -9.97
CA GLY A 242 -2.70 -20.78 -11.38
C GLY A 242 -3.93 -21.20 -12.16
N ASN A 243 -5.07 -21.33 -11.49
CA ASN A 243 -6.35 -21.68 -12.10
C ASN A 243 -7.33 -20.51 -11.92
N ASN A 244 -8.14 -20.25 -12.94
CA ASN A 244 -9.09 -19.14 -13.00
C ASN A 244 -8.42 -17.75 -12.92
N SER A 245 -9.22 -16.71 -12.67
CA SER A 245 -8.80 -15.30 -12.61
C SER A 245 -8.96 -14.71 -11.21
N VAL A 246 -8.82 -15.54 -10.17
CA VAL A 246 -9.13 -15.16 -8.78
C VAL A 246 -7.87 -15.19 -7.90
N LEU A 247 -7.71 -14.15 -7.09
CA LEU A 247 -6.78 -14.11 -5.97
C LEU A 247 -7.52 -14.51 -4.69
N ALA A 248 -7.16 -15.64 -4.10
CA ALA A 248 -7.74 -16.11 -2.85
C ALA A 248 -7.01 -15.47 -1.66
N GLN A 249 -7.76 -14.92 -0.72
CA GLN A 249 -7.17 -14.34 0.49
C GLN A 249 -6.68 -15.46 1.43
N SER A 250 -5.39 -15.44 1.78
CA SER A 250 -4.75 -16.40 2.68
C SER A 250 -4.43 -15.80 4.06
N LEU A 251 -4.24 -14.47 4.14
CA LEU A 251 -4.01 -13.75 5.38
C LEU A 251 -4.70 -12.38 5.34
N VAL A 252 -5.23 -11.98 6.50
CA VAL A 252 -5.52 -10.59 6.87
C VAL A 252 -4.90 -10.37 8.24
N ALA A 253 -4.16 -9.28 8.39
CA ALA A 253 -3.52 -8.91 9.63
C ALA A 253 -3.66 -7.39 9.87
N PRO A 254 -3.98 -6.95 11.10
CA PRO A 254 -4.41 -7.79 12.22
C PRO A 254 -5.80 -8.43 11.97
N VAL A 255 -6.14 -9.47 12.71
CA VAL A 255 -7.46 -10.14 12.62
C VAL A 255 -8.47 -9.51 13.58
N GLY A 256 -8.01 -9.04 14.74
CA GLY A 256 -8.87 -8.47 15.77
C GLY A 256 -9.38 -7.09 15.38
N TYR A 257 -10.68 -6.87 15.51
CA TYR A 257 -11.30 -5.57 15.22
C TYR A 257 -10.71 -4.43 16.06
N CYS A 258 -10.34 -4.70 17.32
CA CYS A 258 -9.71 -3.73 18.22
C CYS A 258 -8.19 -3.59 18.07
N ASP A 259 -7.56 -4.36 17.18
CA ASP A 259 -6.12 -4.28 16.94
C ASP A 259 -5.76 -3.17 15.94
N LEU A 260 -6.75 -2.63 15.21
CA LEU A 260 -6.55 -1.50 14.32
C LEU A 260 -6.54 -0.18 15.10
N PRO A 261 -5.72 0.80 14.68
CA PRO A 261 -5.83 2.17 15.19
C PRO A 261 -7.22 2.75 14.94
N LEU A 262 -7.66 3.63 15.85
CA LEU A 262 -8.94 4.35 15.73
C LEU A 262 -10.17 3.43 15.59
N SER A 263 -10.14 2.26 16.25
CA SER A 263 -11.29 1.35 16.28
C SER A 263 -12.52 1.92 17.02
N CYS A 264 -12.30 2.91 17.89
CA CYS A 264 -13.32 3.59 18.69
C CYS A 264 -13.04 5.09 18.74
N ASP A 265 -14.04 5.87 19.15
CA ASP A 265 -13.92 7.31 19.31
C ASP A 265 -13.05 7.68 20.53
N GLU A 266 -12.83 8.98 20.71
CA GLU A 266 -11.98 9.51 21.77
C GLU A 266 -12.38 9.00 23.16
N LEU A 267 -11.39 8.44 23.88
CA LEU A 267 -11.50 7.89 25.24
C LEU A 267 -12.42 6.67 25.43
N GLU A 268 -12.99 6.15 24.35
CA GLU A 268 -13.69 4.87 24.36
C GLU A 268 -12.73 3.69 24.48
N VAL A 269 -13.21 2.59 25.06
CA VAL A 269 -12.48 1.33 25.15
C VAL A 269 -13.09 0.32 24.18
N CYS A 270 -12.26 -0.17 23.27
CA CYS A 270 -12.63 -1.21 22.32
C CYS A 270 -12.65 -2.58 22.99
N ILE A 271 -13.78 -3.28 22.87
CA ILE A 271 -13.97 -4.63 23.38
C ILE A 271 -14.38 -5.54 22.22
N THR A 272 -13.54 -6.52 21.92
CA THR A 272 -13.83 -7.53 20.89
C THR A 272 -15.05 -8.36 21.27
N GLN A 273 -15.99 -8.52 20.33
CA GLN A 273 -17.15 -9.40 20.48
C GLN A 273 -17.01 -10.67 19.61
N THR A 274 -17.98 -11.57 19.70
CA THR A 274 -18.04 -12.76 18.83
C THR A 274 -18.13 -12.40 17.35
N GLN A 275 -18.75 -11.25 17.02
CA GLN A 275 -18.76 -10.65 15.70
C GLN A 275 -18.54 -9.13 15.82
N GLY A 276 -17.33 -8.68 15.50
CA GLY A 276 -16.98 -7.25 15.52
C GLY A 276 -16.32 -6.78 16.82
N ALA A 277 -16.44 -5.49 17.06
CA ALA A 277 -16.02 -4.82 18.28
C ALA A 277 -17.15 -3.90 18.77
N ASN A 278 -17.15 -3.62 20.07
CA ASN A 278 -17.99 -2.60 20.67
C ASN A 278 -17.13 -1.60 21.43
N CYS A 279 -17.54 -0.34 21.37
CA CYS A 279 -16.86 0.77 22.01
C CYS A 279 -17.71 1.25 23.18
N ASN A 280 -17.12 1.31 24.38
CA ASN A 280 -17.84 1.73 25.57
C ASN A 280 -17.02 2.72 26.38
N CYS A 281 -17.72 3.64 27.04
CA CYS A 281 -17.09 4.51 28.02
C CYS A 281 -16.70 3.75 29.29
N PRO A 282 -15.48 3.96 29.81
CA PRO A 282 -15.13 3.48 31.13
C PRO A 282 -16.05 4.05 32.22
N LYS A 283 -16.08 3.42 33.39
CA LYS A 283 -17.00 3.73 34.50
C LYS A 283 -17.00 5.20 34.96
N SER A 284 -15.89 5.92 34.79
CA SER A 284 -15.74 7.34 35.19
C SER A 284 -16.13 8.34 34.09
N PHE A 285 -16.61 7.84 32.94
CA PHE A 285 -16.97 8.62 31.77
C PHE A 285 -18.40 8.31 31.34
N ALA A 286 -19.00 9.26 30.64
CA ALA A 286 -20.30 9.15 30.00
C ALA A 286 -20.16 9.45 28.51
N ALA A 287 -21.07 8.87 27.71
CA ALA A 287 -21.11 9.12 26.27
C ALA A 287 -21.38 10.60 25.99
N ALA A 288 -20.55 11.20 25.14
CA ALA A 288 -20.74 12.57 24.69
C ALA A 288 -21.74 12.62 23.54
N SER A 289 -22.48 13.72 23.41
CA SER A 289 -23.42 13.92 22.29
C SER A 289 -22.72 14.03 20.92
N SER A 290 -21.42 14.33 20.91
CA SER A 290 -20.58 14.44 19.72
C SER A 290 -19.88 13.14 19.30
N GLY A 291 -20.10 12.04 20.01
CA GLY A 291 -19.29 10.82 19.91
C GLY A 291 -18.14 10.82 20.93
N GLY A 292 -17.68 9.63 21.32
CA GLY A 292 -16.66 9.43 22.34
C GLY A 292 -17.14 9.61 23.79
N CYS A 293 -16.18 9.76 24.70
CA CYS A 293 -16.42 9.78 26.14
C CYS A 293 -15.97 11.08 26.80
N THR A 294 -16.82 11.66 27.63
CA THR A 294 -16.52 12.81 28.49
C THR A 294 -16.57 12.44 29.96
N PRO A 295 -15.82 13.13 30.84
CA PRO A 295 -15.91 12.91 32.28
C PRO A 295 -17.37 12.96 32.78
N ALA A 296 -17.81 11.93 33.49
CA ALA A 296 -19.21 11.80 33.90
C ALA A 296 -19.66 12.84 34.94
N ASP A 297 -18.71 13.57 35.54
CA ASP A 297 -18.97 14.64 36.49
C ASP A 297 -19.14 16.03 35.85
N GLY A 298 -19.11 16.10 34.51
CA GLY A 298 -19.27 17.34 33.76
C GLY A 298 -17.99 18.16 33.60
N SER A 299 -16.84 17.65 34.06
CA SER A 299 -15.55 18.30 33.81
C SER A 299 -15.21 18.29 32.32
N ALA A 300 -14.60 19.36 31.82
CA ALA A 300 -14.08 19.39 30.45
C ALA A 300 -12.70 18.74 30.39
N LEU A 301 -12.32 18.19 29.23
CA LEU A 301 -10.95 17.74 29.02
C LEU A 301 -10.09 18.93 28.58
N VAL A 302 -8.89 19.04 29.14
CA VAL A 302 -7.94 20.07 28.71
C VAL A 302 -7.31 19.65 27.38
N PRO A 303 -7.43 20.45 26.29
CA PRO A 303 -6.82 20.11 25.02
C PRO A 303 -5.28 20.18 25.09
N PRO A 304 -4.54 19.37 24.31
CA PRO A 304 -3.08 19.34 24.36
C PRO A 304 -2.42 20.69 24.09
N SER A 305 -3.07 21.58 23.32
CA SER A 305 -2.59 22.94 23.03
C SER A 305 -2.47 23.82 24.28
N SER A 306 -3.29 23.60 25.31
CA SER A 306 -3.24 24.34 26.57
C SER A 306 -1.99 24.02 27.40
N CYS A 307 -1.35 22.86 27.17
CA CYS A 307 -0.10 22.47 27.83
C CYS A 307 1.13 23.21 27.29
N VAL A 308 1.00 23.97 26.18
CA VAL A 308 2.12 24.65 25.51
C VAL A 308 2.21 26.13 25.91
N THR A 309 1.12 26.71 26.37
CA THR A 309 1.08 28.12 26.78
C THR A 309 1.48 28.27 28.24
N ASN A 310 2.48 29.11 28.52
CA ASN A 310 2.79 29.66 29.86
C ASN A 310 1.67 30.59 30.36
N GLY A 311 0.42 30.13 30.29
CA GLY A 311 -0.77 30.82 30.73
C GLY A 311 -1.21 30.27 32.08
N SER A 312 -1.57 31.16 32.99
CA SER A 312 -2.05 30.90 34.35
C SER A 312 -3.43 30.23 34.41
N GLN A 313 -3.67 29.15 33.67
CA GLN A 313 -4.83 28.28 33.91
C GLN A 313 -4.47 27.32 35.04
N GLU A 314 -5.25 27.33 36.13
CA GLU A 314 -5.16 26.32 37.17
C GLU A 314 -5.66 24.99 36.59
N ILE A 315 -4.72 24.16 36.13
CA ILE A 315 -5.06 22.83 35.61
C ILE A 315 -5.02 21.85 36.79
N SER A 316 -6.12 21.16 37.01
CA SER A 316 -6.22 20.12 38.03
C SER A 316 -6.00 18.74 37.41
N TYR A 317 -5.17 17.93 38.06
CA TYR A 317 -4.93 16.54 37.65
C TYR A 317 -5.89 15.64 38.42
N ARG A 318 -6.67 14.83 37.71
CA ARG A 318 -7.57 13.87 38.35
C ARG A 318 -7.17 12.44 38.07
N SER A 319 -6.92 11.71 39.16
CA SER A 319 -6.61 10.28 39.08
C SER A 319 -7.81 9.54 38.51
N LEU A 320 -7.57 8.64 37.57
CA LEU A 320 -8.59 7.73 37.05
C LEU A 320 -9.01 6.63 38.05
N GLY A 321 -8.39 6.60 39.24
CA GLY A 321 -8.61 5.60 40.26
C GLY A 321 -7.64 4.41 40.14
N SER A 322 -7.62 3.57 41.18
CA SER A 322 -6.80 2.35 41.20
C SER A 322 -7.36 1.31 40.23
N GLY A 323 -6.49 0.75 39.37
CA GLY A 323 -6.83 -0.32 38.43
C GLY A 323 -7.17 0.14 37.01
N THR A 324 -7.17 1.45 36.74
CA THR A 324 -7.35 2.00 35.39
C THR A 324 -6.02 2.47 34.83
N GLY A 325 -5.50 1.75 33.83
CA GLY A 325 -4.34 2.14 33.03
C GLY A 325 -4.78 2.40 31.59
N TYR A 326 -4.33 3.51 31.01
CA TYR A 326 -4.47 3.75 29.57
C TYR A 326 -3.16 3.37 28.88
N PHE A 327 -3.26 2.46 27.92
CA PHE A 327 -2.23 2.22 26.92
C PHE A 327 -2.85 2.54 25.56
N ALA A 328 -2.08 3.18 24.70
CA ALA A 328 -2.58 3.51 23.37
C ALA A 328 -2.84 2.24 22.54
N ASN A 329 -2.10 1.15 22.79
CA ASN A 329 -2.41 -0.22 22.37
C ASN A 329 -1.50 -1.25 23.12
N LYS A 330 -1.65 -2.55 22.81
CA LYS A 330 -0.86 -3.65 23.41
C LYS A 330 0.65 -3.63 23.13
N PHE A 331 1.12 -2.77 22.23
CA PHE A 331 2.54 -2.58 21.90
C PHE A 331 3.12 -1.30 22.51
N ALA A 332 2.30 -0.43 23.08
CA ALA A 332 2.76 0.77 23.76
C ALA A 332 3.22 0.43 25.19
N ASN A 333 4.36 0.99 25.59
CA ASN A 333 4.78 0.97 26.99
C ASN A 333 3.86 1.85 27.83
N LEU A 334 3.72 1.51 29.11
CA LEU A 334 2.95 2.31 30.06
C LEU A 334 3.55 3.73 30.15
N ALA A 335 2.76 4.75 29.83
CA ALA A 335 3.15 6.13 30.09
C ALA A 335 3.09 6.39 31.60
N THR A 336 4.18 6.10 32.32
CA THR A 336 4.31 6.34 33.76
C THR A 336 4.94 7.71 34.04
N SER A 337 4.28 8.79 33.61
CA SER A 337 4.57 10.10 34.18
C SER A 337 3.63 10.34 35.36
N GLY A 338 3.97 9.74 36.50
CA GLY A 338 3.34 9.97 37.80
C GLY A 338 1.83 9.76 37.81
N GLY A 339 1.37 8.51 38.02
CA GLY A 339 -0.05 8.13 38.08
C GLY A 339 -0.85 8.40 36.79
N VAL A 340 -1.95 7.68 36.57
CA VAL A 340 -2.79 7.89 35.40
C VAL A 340 -3.76 9.03 35.75
N PHE A 341 -3.41 10.24 35.34
CA PHE A 341 -4.21 11.45 35.57
C PHE A 341 -4.74 12.03 34.26
N LEU A 342 -5.99 12.47 34.26
CA LEU A 342 -6.51 13.37 33.23
C LEU A 342 -6.29 14.82 33.67
N LEU A 343 -5.96 15.68 32.71
CA LEU A 343 -5.97 17.13 32.90
C LEU A 343 -7.42 17.62 32.77
N LEU A 344 -7.95 18.22 33.83
CA LEU A 344 -9.26 18.86 33.87
C LEU A 344 -9.09 20.35 34.22
N PRO A 345 -9.76 21.28 33.52
CA PRO A 345 -9.75 22.70 33.85
C PRO A 345 -10.64 23.04 35.05
#